data_AF-A0A3E0PBM8-F1
#
_entry.id   AF-A0A3E0PBM8-F1
#
_cell.length_a   1.000
_cell.length_b   1.000
_cell.length_c   1.000
_cell.angle_alpha   90.00
_cell.angle_beta   90.00
_cell.angle_gamma   90.00
#
_symmetry.space_group_name_H-M   'P 1'
#
loop_
_entity.id
_entity.type
_entity.pdbx_description
1 polymer ?
#
loop_
_entity_poly.entity_id
_entity_poly.type
_entity_poly.pdbx_seq_one_letter_code
_entity_poly.pdbx_strand_id
1 'polypeptide(L)' 'MSSEETKKKAEAAEDEAERSPSELHEKVWAVISFGGPVATELTFDEAVAKIAEVEGKDLPGLCIVSNDAAERMKK' A
#
# COMPACT_ATOMS: atom_id res chain seq x y z
N MET A 1 44.79 -6.52 20.65
CA MET A 1 43.91 -5.81 21.61
C MET A 1 43.66 -4.44 20.97
N SER A 2 42.49 -4.03 20.51
CA SER A 2 41.13 -4.51 20.73
C SER A 2 40.34 -4.30 19.44
N SER A 3 39.73 -5.35 18.93
CA SER A 3 38.67 -5.29 17.92
C SER A 3 37.36 -5.52 18.68
N GLU A 4 36.70 -4.45 19.07
CA GLU A 4 35.33 -4.37 19.61
C GLU A 4 35.16 -2.88 19.89
N GLU A 5 34.32 -2.15 19.18
CA GLU A 5 32.94 -1.82 19.55
C GLU A 5 32.61 -0.72 18.50
N THR A 6 31.54 -0.73 17.73
CA THR A 6 30.17 -0.54 18.20
C THR A 6 29.21 -0.94 17.07
N LYS A 7 28.49 -2.03 17.32
CA LYS A 7 27.13 -2.25 16.85
C LYS A 7 26.27 -1.06 17.29
N LYS A 8 25.25 -0.70 16.49
CA LYS A 8 24.06 0.13 16.82
C LYS A 8 23.98 1.45 16.04
N LYS A 9 23.26 1.41 14.91
CA LYS A 9 22.20 2.38 14.58
C LYS A 9 21.34 1.88 13.40
N ALA A 10 20.61 0.80 13.63
CA ALA A 10 19.27 0.68 13.07
C ALA A 10 18.37 1.58 13.96
N GLU A 11 17.29 2.13 13.40
CA GLU A 11 16.42 3.18 13.97
C GLU A 11 16.95 4.61 13.75
N ALA A 12 16.71 5.11 12.54
CA ALA A 12 16.52 6.53 12.22
C ALA A 12 16.07 6.65 10.75
N ALA A 13 14.88 6.15 10.42
CA ALA A 13 14.25 6.38 9.12
C ALA A 13 12.72 6.56 9.25
N GLU A 14 12.24 6.91 10.44
CA GLU A 14 10.82 7.09 10.73
C GLU A 14 10.62 8.43 11.46
N ASP A 15 11.04 9.56 10.88
CA ASP A 15 10.63 10.88 11.42
C ASP A 15 10.91 12.07 10.48
N GLU A 16 10.67 11.98 9.16
CA GLU A 16 10.69 13.17 8.29
C GLU A 16 9.58 13.18 7.21
N ALA A 17 8.49 12.44 7.42
CA ALA A 17 7.31 12.45 6.53
C ALA A 17 6.20 13.44 6.96
N GLU A 18 6.39 14.21 8.03
CA GLU A 18 5.35 15.06 8.63
C GLU A 18 5.21 16.47 8.01
N ARG A 19 5.35 16.64 6.69
CA ARG A 19 5.12 17.98 6.09
C ARG A 19 4.53 18.08 4.69
N SER A 20 4.15 16.96 4.10
CA SER A 20 3.33 16.93 2.89
C SER A 20 2.19 15.96 3.11
N PRO A 21 0.93 16.31 2.78
CA PRO A 21 -0.15 15.33 2.80
C PRO A 21 0.29 14.19 1.88
N SER A 22 0.61 13.03 2.46
CA SER A 22 1.08 11.89 1.69
C SER A 22 -0.12 11.35 0.92
N GLU A 23 0.00 11.18 -0.39
CA GLU A 23 -1.04 10.61 -1.27
C GLU A 23 -1.54 9.24 -0.77
N LEU A 24 -0.76 8.56 0.08
CA LEU A 24 -1.13 7.33 0.79
C LEU A 24 -2.38 7.49 1.66
N HIS A 25 -2.61 8.66 2.25
CA HIS A 25 -3.77 8.95 3.09
C HIS A 25 -4.93 9.56 2.29
N GLU A 26 -4.75 9.78 0.99
CA GLU A 26 -5.82 10.27 0.11
C GLU A 26 -6.64 9.10 -0.44
N LYS A 27 -7.93 9.34 -0.68
CA LYS A 27 -8.87 8.35 -1.22
C LYS A 27 -8.73 8.16 -2.73
N VAL A 28 -7.49 7.98 -3.19
CA VAL A 28 -7.12 7.90 -4.61
C VAL A 28 -6.75 6.49 -5.04
N TRP A 29 -6.80 5.51 -4.14
CA TRP A 29 -6.40 4.13 -4.38
C TRP A 29 -7.58 3.20 -4.61
N ALA A 30 -7.32 2.12 -5.32
CA ALA A 30 -8.25 1.07 -5.67
C ALA A 30 -7.57 -0.30 -5.59
N VAL A 31 -8.33 -1.31 -5.22
CA VAL A 31 -7.92 -2.72 -5.33
C VAL A 31 -8.63 -3.31 -6.53
N ILE A 32 -7.86 -3.89 -7.44
CA ILE A 32 -8.36 -4.57 -8.63
C ILE A 32 -8.02 -6.05 -8.58
N SER A 33 -8.79 -6.85 -9.29
CA SER A 33 -8.52 -8.25 -9.60
C SER A 33 -8.53 -8.45 -11.11
N PHE A 34 -8.20 -9.64 -11.59
CA PHE A 34 -8.38 -9.98 -13.02
C PHE A 34 -9.83 -9.80 -13.53
N GLY A 35 -10.82 -9.90 -12.64
CA GLY A 35 -12.23 -9.69 -12.96
C GLY A 35 -12.67 -8.22 -13.03
N GLY A 36 -11.78 -7.28 -12.67
CA GLY A 36 -12.09 -5.85 -12.59
C GLY A 36 -11.91 -5.27 -11.17
N PRO A 37 -12.38 -4.04 -10.94
CA PRO A 37 -12.22 -3.36 -9.65
C PRO A 37 -13.01 -4.07 -8.54
N VAL A 38 -12.31 -4.36 -7.44
CA VAL A 38 -12.87 -4.96 -6.23
C VAL A 38 -13.32 -3.87 -5.26
N ALA A 39 -12.54 -2.80 -5.15
CA ALA A 39 -12.85 -1.61 -4.34
C ALA A 39 -12.11 -0.38 -4.90
N THR A 40 -12.69 0.81 -4.75
CA THR A 40 -12.14 2.09 -5.19
C THR A 40 -12.30 3.14 -4.10
N GLU A 41 -11.69 4.31 -4.27
CA GLU A 41 -11.78 5.43 -3.32
C GLU A 41 -11.27 5.09 -1.91
N LEU A 42 -10.21 4.30 -1.87
CA LEU A 42 -9.53 3.87 -0.66
C LEU A 42 -8.29 4.73 -0.43
N THR A 43 -7.91 4.85 0.83
CA THR A 43 -6.51 5.13 1.22
C THR A 43 -5.64 3.91 0.96
N PHE A 44 -4.32 4.10 0.95
CA PHE A 44 -3.38 2.99 0.76
C PHE A 44 -3.52 1.94 1.87
N ASP A 45 -3.64 2.37 3.13
CA ASP A 45 -3.85 1.46 4.27
C ASP A 45 -5.16 0.67 4.15
N GLU A 46 -6.25 1.33 3.74
CA GLU A 46 -7.53 0.67 3.47
C GLU A 46 -7.40 -0.34 2.30
N ALA A 47 -6.63 -0.02 1.27
CA ALA A 47 -6.39 -0.93 0.15
C ALA A 47 -5.58 -2.17 0.57
N VAL A 48 -4.56 -2.01 1.42
CA VAL A 48 -3.81 -3.13 2.00
C VAL A 48 -4.70 -4.01 2.88
N ALA A 49 -5.50 -3.39 3.77
CA ALA A 49 -6.46 -4.12 4.58
C ALA A 49 -7.49 -4.86 3.71
N LYS A 50 -7.89 -4.26 2.59
CA LYS A 50 -8.82 -4.88 1.65
C LYS A 50 -8.21 -6.09 0.98
N ILE A 51 -6.95 -6.03 0.52
CA ILE A 51 -6.22 -7.19 -0.01
C ILE A 51 -6.20 -8.32 1.02
N ALA A 52 -5.84 -8.04 2.27
CA ALA A 52 -5.82 -9.05 3.32
C ALA A 52 -7.20 -9.69 3.56
N GLU A 53 -8.30 -8.91 3.48
CA GLU A 53 -9.67 -9.42 3.58
C GLU A 53 -10.05 -10.34 2.41
N VAL A 54 -9.58 -10.05 1.20
CA VAL A 54 -9.97 -10.75 -0.03
C VAL A 54 -9.00 -11.85 -0.47
N GLU A 55 -7.77 -11.88 0.04
CA GLU A 55 -6.80 -12.95 -0.21
C GLU A 55 -7.33 -14.31 0.26
N GLY A 56 -8.15 -14.31 1.33
CA GLY A 56 -8.85 -15.51 1.81
C GLY A 56 -10.02 -15.98 0.94
N LYS A 57 -10.35 -15.29 -0.16
CA LYS A 57 -11.51 -15.58 -1.04
C LYS A 57 -11.13 -16.15 -2.41
N ASP A 58 -9.87 -16.58 -2.59
CA ASP A 58 -9.36 -17.17 -3.85
C ASP A 58 -9.57 -16.25 -5.07
N LEU A 59 -9.36 -14.94 -4.88
CA LEU A 59 -9.40 -13.96 -5.96
C LEU A 59 -7.99 -13.79 -6.54
N PRO A 60 -7.68 -14.35 -7.74
CA PRO A 60 -6.36 -14.21 -8.32
C PRO A 60 -6.09 -12.79 -8.82
N GLY A 61 -4.81 -12.40 -8.77
CA GLY A 61 -4.32 -11.17 -9.39
C GLY A 61 -4.77 -9.88 -8.69
N LEU A 62 -4.74 -9.88 -7.36
CA LEU A 62 -5.02 -8.69 -6.56
C LEU A 62 -3.88 -7.68 -6.66
N CYS A 63 -4.20 -6.44 -7.05
CA CYS A 63 -3.24 -5.35 -7.16
C CYS A 63 -3.83 -4.06 -6.57
N ILE A 64 -2.99 -3.25 -5.92
CA ILE A 64 -3.33 -1.87 -5.55
C ILE A 64 -2.91 -0.97 -6.70
N VAL A 65 -3.83 -0.15 -7.18
CA VAL A 65 -3.62 0.83 -8.25
C VAL A 65 -4.29 2.15 -7.89
N SER A 66 -4.06 3.22 -8.65
CA SER A 66 -4.85 4.44 -8.50
C SER A 66 -6.27 4.27 -9.05
N ASN A 67 -7.20 5.09 -8.59
CA ASN A 67 -8.59 5.11 -9.07
C ASN A 67 -8.66 5.33 -10.58
N ASP A 68 -7.86 6.26 -11.11
CA ASP A 68 -7.78 6.52 -12.56
C ASP A 68 -7.34 5.28 -13.34
N ALA A 69 -6.36 4.53 -12.84
CA ALA A 69 -5.97 3.26 -13.45
C ALA A 69 -7.09 2.21 -13.36
N ALA A 70 -7.78 2.10 -12.21
CA ALA A 70 -8.90 1.19 -12.05
C ALA A 70 -10.07 1.52 -12.99
N GLU A 71 -10.34 2.81 -13.24
CA GLU A 71 -11.37 3.26 -14.19
C GLU A 71 -11.07 2.78 -15.61
N ARG A 72 -9.81 2.84 -16.04
CA ARG A 72 -9.37 2.35 -17.36
C ARG A 72 -9.47 0.83 -17.50
N MET A 73 -9.62 0.11 -16.39
CA MET A 73 -9.74 -1.35 -16.36
C MET A 73 -11.19 -1.84 -16.23
N LYS A 74 -12.17 -0.93 -16.06
CA LYS A 74 -13.60 -1.24 -16.19
C LYS A 74 -13.89 -1.51 -17.67
N LYS A 75 -14.06 -2.79 -18.04
CA LYS A 75 -14.51 -3.21 -19.38
C LYS A 75 -15.99 -2.95 -19.58
#